data_AF-A0A316UG64-F1
#
_entry.id   AF-A0A316UG64-F1
#
_cell.length_a   1.000
_cell.length_b   1.000
_cell.length_c   1.000
_cell.angle_alpha   90.00
_cell.angle_beta   90.00
_cell.angle_gamma   90.00
#
_symmetry.space_group_name_H-M   'P 1'
#
loop_
_entity.id
_entity.type
_entity.pdbx_description
1 polymer ?
#
loop_
_entity_poly.entity_id
_entity_poly.type
_entity_poly.pdbx_seq_one_letter_code
_entity_poly.pdbx_strand_id
1 'polypeptide(L)' 'CSNCSTRTTPLWRRDGHGGLLCNACGLFAKVKGRPRPHSLKTDVIKPRAR' A
#
# COMPACT_ATOMS: atom_id res chain seq x y z
N CYS A 1 2.55 6.48 4.46
CA CYS A 1 2.81 5.76 3.19
C CYS A 1 3.35 6.76 2.19
N SER A 2 4.57 6.58 1.70
CA SER A 2 5.22 7.53 0.77
C SER A 2 4.55 7.61 -0.60
N ASN A 3 3.75 6.60 -0.98
CA ASN A 3 3.04 6.60 -2.27
C ASN A 3 1.63 7.23 -2.18
N CYS A 4 0.78 6.77 -1.25
CA CYS A 4 -0.63 7.16 -1.23
C CYS A 4 -1.05 7.99 -0.01
N SER A 5 -0.10 8.41 0.81
CA SER A 5 -0.29 9.22 2.03
C SER A 5 -1.23 8.63 3.08
N THR A 6 -1.65 7.36 2.95
CA THR A 6 -2.43 6.72 4.02
C THR A 6 -1.60 6.67 5.31
N ARG A 7 -2.30 6.92 6.42
CA ARG A 7 -1.79 6.80 7.80
C ARG A 7 -2.27 5.51 8.47
N THR A 8 -3.26 4.84 7.86
CA THR A 8 -3.85 3.61 8.38
C THR A 8 -3.58 2.47 7.40
N THR A 9 -3.02 1.38 7.89
CA THR A 9 -2.79 0.16 7.13
C THR A 9 -2.63 -1.01 8.10
N PRO A 10 -3.14 -2.21 7.81
CA PRO A 10 -2.98 -3.37 8.69
C PRO A 10 -1.52 -3.86 8.75
N LEU A 11 -0.70 -3.51 7.75
CA LEU A 11 0.71 -3.85 7.69
C LEU A 11 1.48 -2.74 6.97
N TRP A 12 2.61 -2.32 7.54
CA TRP A 12 3.57 -1.44 6.87
C TRP A 12 4.63 -2.28 6.14
N ARG A 13 5.01 -1.83 4.94
CA ARG A 13 6.05 -2.43 4.11
C ARG A 13 7.15 -1.41 3.86
N ARG A 14 8.36 -1.88 3.58
CA ARG A 14 9.46 -1.07 3.06
C ARG A 14 9.74 -1.47 1.62
N ASP A 15 10.02 -0.50 0.76
CA ASP A 15 10.56 -0.78 -0.58
C ASP A 15 12.08 -1.02 -0.51
N GLY A 16 12.68 -1.36 -1.65
CA GLY A 16 14.12 -1.59 -1.76
C GLY A 16 14.99 -0.35 -1.57
N HIS A 17 14.38 0.85 -1.58
CA HIS A 17 15.04 2.13 -1.33
C HIS A 17 14.81 2.62 0.12
N GLY A 18 14.14 1.82 0.96
CA GLY A 18 13.83 2.18 2.35
C GLY A 18 12.56 3.02 2.54
N GLY A 19 11.81 3.29 1.48
CA GLY A 19 10.54 4.02 1.52
C GLY A 19 9.43 3.27 2.26
N LEU A 20 8.73 3.97 3.15
CA LEU A 20 7.64 3.40 3.94
C LEU A 20 6.33 3.34 3.15
N LEU A 21 5.92 2.14 2.74
CA LEU A 21 4.69 1.89 1.98
C LEU A 21 3.61 1.20 2.82
N CYS A 22 2.34 1.49 2.54
CA CYS A 22 1.25 0.69 3.10
C CYS A 22 1.19 -0.69 2.44
N ASN A 23 0.46 -1.63 3.05
CA ASN A 23 0.37 -3.01 2.57
C ASN A 23 -0.06 -3.07 1.10
N ALA A 24 -1.10 -2.32 0.75
CA ALA A 24 -1.65 -2.33 -0.60
C ALA A 24 -0.71 -1.69 -1.63
N CYS A 25 0.00 -0.61 -1.31
CA CYS A 25 0.97 0.00 -2.24
C CYS A 25 2.20 -0.91 -2.42
N GLY A 26 2.73 -1.49 -1.35
CA GLY A 26 3.88 -2.39 -1.44
C GLY A 26 3.55 -3.68 -2.19
N LEU A 27 2.38 -4.28 -1.94
CA LEU A 27 1.93 -5.45 -2.70
C LEU A 27 1.69 -5.13 -4.18
N PHE A 28 1.06 -4.00 -4.48
CA PHE A 28 0.83 -3.59 -5.86
C PHE A 28 2.15 -3.39 -6.61
N ALA A 29 3.11 -2.68 -6.01
CA ALA A 29 4.43 -2.47 -6.60
C ALA A 29 5.18 -3.79 -6.83
N LYS A 30 5.13 -4.72 -5.86
CA LYS A 30 5.77 -6.05 -6.00
C LYS A 30 5.14 -6.89 -7.13
N VAL A 31 3.82 -6.88 -7.25
CA VAL A 31 3.09 -7.73 -8.22
C VAL A 31 3.03 -7.12 -9.62
N LYS A 32 2.92 -5.79 -9.72
CA LYS A 32 2.74 -5.08 -11.00
C LYS A 32 3.99 -4.37 -11.50
N GLY A 33 5.06 -4.32 -10.71
CA GLY A 33 6.31 -3.65 -11.07
C GLY A 33 6.21 -2.12 -11.18
N ARG A 34 5.10 -1.50 -10.75
CA ARG A 34 4.86 -0.05 -10.87
C ARG A 34 4.12 0.49 -9.65
N PRO A 35 4.22 1.80 -9.33
CA PRO A 35 3.53 2.38 -8.19
C PRO A 35 2.00 2.23 -8.30
N ARG A 36 1.33 2.08 -7.15
CA ARG A 36 -0.14 1.99 -7.10
C ARG A 36 -0.76 3.33 -7.50
N PRO A 37 -1.67 3.37 -8.48
CA PRO A 37 -2.37 4.61 -8.84
C PRO A 37 -3.34 5.02 -7.72
N HIS A 38 -3.46 6.33 -7.49
CA HIS A 38 -4.33 6.89 -6.44
C HIS A 38 -5.81 6.62 -6.68
N SER A 39 -6.24 6.40 -7.92
CA SER A 39 -7.63 6.04 -8.27
C SER A 39 -8.11 4.75 -7.61
N LEU A 40 -7.19 3.83 -7.28
CA LEU A 40 -7.52 2.57 -6.61
C LEU A 40 -7.50 2.70 -5.07
N LYS A 41 -7.13 3.86 -4.51
CA LYS A 41 -7.10 4.08 -3.07
C LYS A 41 -8.54 4.17 -2.54
N THR A 42 -8.83 3.44 -1.48
CA THR A 42 -10.05 3.57 -0.69
C THR A 42 -9.67 3.92 0.73
N ASP A 43 -10.45 4.78 1.40
CA ASP A 43 -10.20 5.15 2.81
C ASP A 43 -10.74 4.10 3.78
N VAL A 44 -11.72 3.29 3.35
CA VAL A 44 -12.26 2.18 4.14
C VAL A 44 -11.42 0.93 3.93
N ILE A 45 -10.82 0.43 5.02
CA ILE A 45 -10.11 -0.86 5.05
C ILE A 45 -11.13 -1.94 5.35
N LYS A 46 -11.42 -2.80 4.36
CA LYS A 46 -12.35 -3.92 4.53
C LYS A 46 -11.63 -5.12 5.16
N PRO A 47 -12.08 -5.64 6.32
CA PRO A 47 -11.57 -6.89 6.86
C PRO A 47 -11.98 -8.05 5.95
N ARG A 48 -11.16 -9.10 5.89
CA ARG A 48 -11.53 -10.37 5.26
C ARG A 48 -11.93 -11.33 6.37
N ALA A 49 -12.98 -12.14 6.13
CA ALA A 49 -13.24 -13.31 6.96
C ALA A 49 -12.01 -14.23 6.89
N ARG A 50 -11.56 -14.72 8.05
CA ARG A 50 -10.43 -15.64 8.16
C ARG A 50 -10.92 -17.08 8.13
#